data_AF-A0A7Y4T966-F1
#
_entry.id   AF-A0A7Y4T966-F1
#
_cell.length_a   1.000
_cell.length_b   1.000
_cell.length_c   1.000
_cell.angle_alpha   90.00
_cell.angle_beta   90.00
_cell.angle_gamma   90.00
#
_symmetry.space_group_name_H-M   'P 1'
#
loop_
_entity.id
_entity.type
_entity.pdbx_description
1 polymer ?
#
loop_
_entity_poly.entity_id
_entity_poly.type
_entity_poly.pdbx_seq_one_letter_code
_entity_poly.pdbx_strand_id
1 'polypeptide(L)'
;MHEAARSIMGRLRARDAVELAELGIDPESAANAFASPAVLARTFVHDGTLAAIVSFHRLTPKAVAASLMATDNWFRVARAVVRWGIREARPALLAKGYARAECRTMEGHADAIRLLERLGFVCECRMPDFGATGAAFLQYAWRLEDHVPVQIAESSTAAAPAADTGLQAGGRAE
;
A
#
# COMPACT_ATOMS: atom_id res chain seq x y z
N MET A 1 -18.61 -11.16 -9.76
CA MET A 1 -17.29 -10.74 -9.24
C MET A 1 -16.56 -11.89 -8.56
N HIS A 2 -17.22 -12.66 -7.69
CA HIS A 2 -16.63 -13.78 -6.95
C HIS A 2 -15.91 -14.82 -7.84
N GLU A 3 -16.57 -15.34 -8.87
CA GLU A 3 -15.96 -16.28 -9.82
C GLU A 3 -14.75 -15.69 -10.56
N ALA A 4 -14.83 -14.42 -10.96
CA ALA A 4 -13.73 -13.74 -11.63
C ALA A 4 -12.52 -13.55 -10.70
N ALA A 5 -12.75 -13.18 -9.44
CA ALA A 5 -11.71 -13.07 -8.44
C ALA A 5 -11.03 -14.44 -8.22
N ARG A 6 -11.80 -15.50 -8.00
CA ARG A 6 -11.26 -16.86 -7.83
C ARG A 6 -10.46 -17.32 -9.05
N SER A 7 -10.95 -17.06 -10.27
CA SER A 7 -10.23 -17.39 -11.51
C SER A 7 -8.86 -16.69 -11.61
N ILE A 8 -8.75 -15.45 -11.12
CA ILE A 8 -7.50 -14.70 -11.10
C ILE A 8 -6.58 -15.21 -9.99
N MET A 9 -7.10 -15.42 -8.77
CA MET A 9 -6.30 -15.89 -7.64
C MET A 9 -5.71 -17.29 -7.89
N GLY A 10 -6.41 -18.15 -8.63
CA GLY A 10 -5.88 -19.45 -9.06
C GLY A 10 -4.80 -19.39 -10.15
N ARG A 11 -4.50 -18.21 -10.70
CA ARG A 11 -3.56 -18.00 -11.81
C ARG A 11 -2.68 -16.77 -11.61
N LEU A 12 -2.43 -16.41 -10.34
CA LEU A 12 -1.57 -15.27 -10.03
C LEU A 12 -0.20 -15.46 -10.68
N ARG A 13 0.33 -14.39 -11.25
CA ARG A 13 1.74 -14.37 -11.63
C ARG A 13 2.61 -14.55 -10.39
N ALA A 14 3.79 -15.13 -10.55
CA ALA A 14 4.65 -15.53 -9.43
C ALA A 14 4.87 -14.40 -8.39
N ARG A 15 5.05 -13.15 -8.84
CA ARG A 15 5.28 -12.01 -7.94
C ARG A 15 4.06 -11.64 -7.09
N ASP A 16 2.86 -11.69 -7.67
CA ASP A 16 1.62 -11.40 -6.93
C ASP A 16 1.32 -12.54 -5.95
N ALA A 17 1.63 -13.79 -6.32
CA ALA A 17 1.52 -14.94 -5.43
C ALA A 17 2.47 -14.83 -4.22
N VAL A 18 3.72 -14.40 -4.44
CA VAL A 18 4.67 -14.13 -3.35
C VAL A 18 4.14 -13.04 -2.43
N GLU A 19 3.77 -11.87 -2.96
CA GLU A 19 3.26 -10.76 -2.14
C GLU A 19 2.03 -11.18 -1.29
N LEU A 20 1.12 -11.97 -1.88
CA LEU A 20 -0.04 -12.49 -1.16
C LEU A 20 0.35 -13.46 -0.03
N ALA A 21 1.30 -14.35 -0.29
CA ALA A 21 1.83 -15.27 0.72
C ALA A 21 2.53 -14.53 1.86
N GLU A 22 3.28 -13.47 1.54
CA GLU A 22 3.96 -12.60 2.53
C GLU A 22 2.96 -11.80 3.38
N LEU A 23 1.75 -11.54 2.87
CA LEU A 23 0.65 -11.01 3.68
C LEU A 23 -0.02 -12.07 4.57
N GLY A 24 0.35 -13.35 4.43
CA GLY A 24 -0.30 -14.46 5.14
C GLY A 24 -1.73 -14.72 4.66
N ILE A 25 -2.07 -14.32 3.44
CA ILE A 25 -3.42 -14.45 2.88
C ILE A 25 -3.41 -15.61 1.88
N ASP A 26 -4.32 -16.56 2.05
CA ASP A 26 -4.50 -17.62 1.06
C ASP A 26 -5.31 -17.13 -0.17
N PRO A 27 -5.18 -17.77 -1.34
CA PRO A 27 -5.87 -17.36 -2.56
C PRO A 27 -7.41 -17.28 -2.45
N GLU A 28 -8.04 -18.12 -1.63
CA GLU A 28 -9.50 -18.12 -1.45
C GLU A 28 -9.94 -16.94 -0.58
N SER A 29 -9.23 -16.67 0.52
CA SER A 29 -9.41 -15.46 1.34
C SER A 29 -9.22 -14.19 0.52
N ALA A 30 -8.21 -14.16 -0.36
CA ALA A 30 -7.99 -13.04 -1.29
C ALA A 30 -9.16 -12.88 -2.27
N ALA A 31 -9.65 -13.99 -2.86
CA ALA A 31 -10.78 -13.96 -3.77
C ALA A 31 -12.05 -13.42 -3.09
N ASN A 32 -12.30 -13.85 -1.84
CA ASN A 32 -13.40 -13.35 -1.02
C ASN A 32 -13.26 -11.85 -0.73
N ALA A 33 -12.06 -11.37 -0.40
CA ALA A 33 -11.80 -9.95 -0.17
C ALA A 33 -12.10 -9.11 -1.43
N PHE A 34 -11.62 -9.52 -2.61
CA PHE A 34 -11.91 -8.84 -3.88
C PHE A 34 -13.39 -8.89 -4.29
N ALA A 35 -14.10 -9.95 -3.89
CA ALA A 35 -15.52 -10.11 -4.18
C ALA A 35 -16.44 -9.37 -3.20
N SER A 36 -15.92 -8.95 -2.05
CA SER A 36 -16.68 -8.16 -1.07
C SER A 36 -17.14 -6.82 -1.69
N PRO A 37 -18.24 -6.22 -1.19
CA PRO A 37 -18.80 -4.99 -1.75
C PRO A 37 -17.76 -3.86 -1.86
N ALA A 38 -17.34 -3.56 -3.08
CA ALA A 38 -16.41 -2.49 -3.39
C ALA A 38 -17.16 -1.20 -3.76
N VAL A 39 -16.54 -0.06 -3.48
CA VAL A 39 -16.97 1.26 -3.98
C VAL A 39 -16.91 1.28 -5.51
N LEU A 40 -15.86 0.67 -6.05
CA LEU A 40 -15.60 0.53 -7.46
C LEU A 40 -14.72 -0.71 -7.67
N ALA A 41 -15.00 -1.51 -8.69
CA ALA A 41 -14.14 -2.60 -9.09
C ALA A 41 -14.22 -2.80 -10.61
N ARG A 42 -13.14 -3.31 -11.20
CA ARG A 42 -13.10 -3.69 -12.62
C ARG A 42 -12.17 -4.88 -12.82
N THR A 43 -12.61 -5.81 -13.67
CA THR A 43 -11.76 -6.87 -14.20
C THR A 43 -11.27 -6.49 -15.59
N PHE A 44 -10.11 -7.00 -15.96
CA PHE A 44 -9.49 -6.77 -17.25
C PHE A 44 -9.25 -8.12 -17.94
N VAL A 45 -9.60 -8.19 -19.21
CA VAL A 45 -9.60 -9.41 -20.02
C VAL A 45 -8.65 -9.22 -21.20
N HIS A 46 -7.93 -10.27 -21.57
CA HIS A 46 -7.18 -10.38 -22.82
C HIS A 46 -7.49 -11.74 -23.45
N ASP A 47 -7.90 -11.75 -24.72
CA ASP A 47 -8.24 -12.95 -25.50
C ASP A 47 -9.18 -13.91 -24.75
N GLY A 48 -10.28 -13.36 -24.24
CA GLY A 48 -11.29 -14.11 -23.48
C GLY A 48 -10.86 -14.54 -22.07
N THR A 49 -9.61 -14.28 -21.67
CA THR A 49 -9.06 -14.71 -20.38
C THR A 49 -8.92 -13.54 -19.40
N LEU A 50 -9.40 -13.71 -18.16
CA LEU A 50 -9.20 -12.74 -17.09
C LEU A 50 -7.70 -12.59 -16.76
N ALA A 51 -7.22 -11.34 -16.81
CA ALA A 51 -5.81 -10.98 -16.67
C ALA A 51 -5.52 -10.15 -15.41
N ALA A 52 -6.46 -9.33 -14.96
CA ALA A 52 -6.31 -8.55 -13.73
C ALA A 52 -7.65 -8.18 -13.11
N ILE A 53 -7.64 -7.89 -11.82
CA ILE A 53 -8.75 -7.29 -11.07
C ILE A 53 -8.23 -6.13 -10.25
N VAL A 54 -9.00 -5.04 -10.23
CA VAL A 54 -8.74 -3.88 -9.38
C VAL A 54 -10.01 -3.57 -8.60
N SER A 55 -9.87 -3.33 -7.31
CA SER A 55 -10.99 -2.96 -6.43
C SER A 55 -10.61 -1.81 -5.51
N PHE A 56 -11.62 -1.01 -5.17
CA PHE A 56 -11.54 0.06 -4.18
C PHE A 56 -12.56 -0.22 -3.07
N HIS A 57 -12.10 -0.57 -1.89
CA HIS A 57 -12.94 -0.85 -0.72
C HIS A 57 -12.91 0.35 0.24
N ARG A 58 -14.03 0.64 0.89
CA ARG A 58 -14.09 1.77 1.83
C ARG A 58 -13.21 1.48 3.06
N LEU A 59 -12.30 2.41 3.39
CA LEU A 59 -11.55 2.41 4.65
C LEU A 59 -12.18 3.37 5.66
N THR A 60 -12.46 4.60 5.22
CA THR A 60 -13.08 5.66 6.02
C THR A 60 -14.12 6.39 5.17
N PRO A 61 -14.87 7.37 5.71
CA PRO A 61 -15.77 8.19 4.90
C PRO A 61 -15.08 8.94 3.75
N LYS A 62 -13.75 9.12 3.78
CA LYS A 62 -12.98 9.88 2.78
C LYS A 62 -11.84 9.11 2.10
N ALA A 63 -11.56 7.89 2.54
CA ALA A 63 -10.48 7.06 2.00
C ALA A 63 -10.96 5.67 1.57
N VAL A 64 -10.33 5.14 0.51
CA VAL A 64 -10.50 3.76 0.04
C VAL A 64 -9.17 3.01 0.06
N ALA A 65 -9.22 1.69 0.26
CA ALA A 65 -8.13 0.77 0.00
C ALA A 65 -8.21 0.36 -1.47
N ALA A 66 -7.14 0.56 -2.22
CA ALA A 66 -6.95 0.08 -3.57
C ALA A 66 -6.19 -1.25 -3.54
N SER A 67 -6.75 -2.26 -4.18
CA SER A 67 -6.13 -3.58 -4.33
C SER A 67 -6.08 -3.97 -5.79
N LEU A 68 -5.00 -4.60 -6.22
CA LEU A 68 -4.83 -5.15 -7.57
C LEU A 68 -4.14 -6.50 -7.50
N MET A 69 -4.65 -7.46 -8.25
CA MET A 69 -3.98 -8.74 -8.48
C MET A 69 -4.04 -9.08 -9.98
N ALA A 70 -2.99 -9.71 -10.49
CA ALA A 70 -2.88 -10.02 -11.91
C ALA A 70 -2.30 -11.41 -12.17
N THR A 71 -2.53 -11.88 -13.39
CA THR A 71 -1.97 -13.12 -13.94
C THR A 71 -0.75 -12.81 -14.81
N ASP A 72 -0.13 -13.82 -15.41
CA ASP A 72 0.99 -13.64 -16.35
C ASP A 72 0.60 -12.79 -17.59
N ASN A 73 -0.69 -12.64 -17.87
CA ASN A 73 -1.21 -11.75 -18.92
C ASN A 73 -1.21 -10.26 -18.52
N TRP A 74 -0.69 -9.88 -17.36
CA TRP A 74 -0.62 -8.49 -16.87
C TRP A 74 -0.16 -7.49 -17.93
N PHE A 75 0.96 -7.76 -18.61
CA PHE A 75 1.55 -6.83 -19.59
C PHE A 75 0.62 -6.52 -20.77
N ARG A 76 -0.34 -7.41 -21.06
CA ARG A 76 -1.33 -7.25 -22.13
C ARG A 76 -2.43 -6.27 -21.75
N VAL A 77 -2.71 -6.09 -20.46
CA VAL A 77 -3.79 -5.23 -19.94
C VAL A 77 -3.30 -4.02 -19.15
N ALA A 78 -2.02 -3.94 -18.78
CA ALA A 78 -1.45 -2.88 -17.94
C ALA A 78 -1.78 -1.45 -18.45
N ARG A 79 -1.69 -1.21 -19.76
CA ARG A 79 -2.04 0.10 -20.36
C ARG A 79 -3.52 0.42 -20.21
N ALA A 80 -4.39 -0.58 -20.33
CA ALA A 80 -5.83 -0.40 -20.14
C ALA A 80 -6.15 -0.10 -18.66
N VAL A 81 -5.47 -0.77 -17.73
CA VAL A 81 -5.58 -0.52 -16.29
C VAL A 81 -5.17 0.91 -15.94
N VAL A 82 -4.02 1.39 -16.44
CA VAL A 82 -3.56 2.77 -16.22
C VAL A 82 -4.55 3.78 -16.80
N ARG A 83 -5.03 3.55 -18.03
CA ARG A 83 -6.00 4.44 -18.68
C ARG A 83 -7.30 4.51 -17.88
N TRP A 84 -7.81 3.35 -17.43
CA TRP A 84 -9.00 3.28 -16.60
C TRP A 84 -8.80 3.99 -15.26
N GLY A 85 -7.67 3.76 -14.59
CA GLY A 85 -7.32 4.40 -13.33
C GLY A 85 -7.38 5.93 -13.41
N ILE A 86 -6.78 6.50 -14.46
CA ILE A 86 -6.70 7.95 -14.67
C ILE A 86 -8.03 8.54 -15.15
N ARG A 87 -8.67 7.92 -16.16
CA ARG A 87 -9.80 8.52 -16.89
C ARG A 87 -11.17 8.19 -16.31
N GLU A 88 -11.28 7.11 -15.54
CA GLU A 88 -12.57 6.61 -15.07
C GLU A 88 -12.58 6.42 -13.56
N ALA A 89 -11.63 5.65 -13.00
CA ALA A 89 -11.65 5.29 -11.59
C ALA A 89 -11.47 6.52 -10.69
N ARG A 90 -10.43 7.32 -10.93
CA ARG A 90 -10.15 8.53 -10.15
C ARG A 90 -11.32 9.53 -10.20
N PRO A 91 -11.84 9.96 -11.37
CA PRO A 91 -13.02 10.83 -11.42
C PRO A 91 -14.24 10.24 -10.70
N ALA A 92 -14.50 8.94 -10.83
CA ALA A 92 -15.63 8.29 -10.18
C ALA A 92 -15.50 8.26 -8.64
N LEU A 93 -14.29 8.03 -8.12
CA LEU A 93 -14.04 8.07 -6.67
C LEU A 93 -14.20 9.50 -6.12
N LEU A 94 -13.69 10.50 -6.84
CA LEU A 94 -13.83 11.91 -6.48
C LEU A 94 -15.30 12.35 -6.46
N ALA A 95 -16.08 11.98 -7.49
CA ALA A 95 -17.51 12.26 -7.54
C ALA A 95 -18.30 11.62 -6.39
N LYS A 96 -17.79 10.53 -5.81
CA LYS A 96 -18.33 9.87 -4.61
C LYS A 96 -17.82 10.48 -3.30
N GLY A 97 -17.00 11.53 -3.36
CA GLY A 97 -16.50 12.27 -2.20
C GLY A 97 -15.26 11.65 -1.54
N TYR A 98 -14.62 10.65 -2.16
CA TYR A 98 -13.35 10.11 -1.69
C TYR A 98 -12.20 10.98 -2.18
N ALA A 99 -11.32 11.36 -1.26
CA ALA A 99 -10.17 12.22 -1.54
C ALA A 99 -8.83 11.49 -1.42
N ARG A 100 -8.85 10.20 -1.03
CA ARG A 100 -7.67 9.39 -0.78
C ARG A 100 -7.88 7.94 -1.20
N ALA A 101 -6.87 7.35 -1.85
CA ALA A 101 -6.78 5.92 -2.08
C ALA A 101 -5.43 5.42 -1.54
N GLU A 102 -5.47 4.37 -0.71
CA GLU A 102 -4.30 3.76 -0.08
C GLU A 102 -4.04 2.38 -0.66
N CYS A 103 -2.78 2.01 -0.85
CA CYS A 103 -2.42 0.64 -1.15
C CYS A 103 -1.08 0.30 -0.50
N ARG A 104 -0.83 -1.00 -0.37
CA ARG A 104 0.44 -1.54 0.12
C ARG A 104 0.98 -2.50 -0.92
N THR A 105 2.29 -2.50 -1.10
CA THR A 105 2.98 -3.46 -1.94
C THR A 105 4.28 -3.86 -1.26
N MET A 106 4.72 -5.09 -1.49
CA MET A 106 5.95 -5.60 -0.89
C MET A 106 7.16 -4.82 -1.40
N GLU A 107 8.12 -4.55 -0.51
CA GLU A 107 9.39 -3.95 -0.90
C GLU A 107 10.08 -4.81 -1.97
N GLY A 108 10.57 -4.19 -3.05
CA GLY A 108 11.16 -4.89 -4.19
C GLY A 108 10.18 -5.35 -5.28
N HIS A 109 8.87 -5.16 -5.10
CA HIS A 109 7.88 -5.43 -6.16
C HIS A 109 7.87 -4.32 -7.24
N ALA A 110 8.93 -4.30 -8.06
CA ALA A 110 9.19 -3.22 -9.02
C ALA A 110 8.06 -2.92 -10.02
N ASP A 111 7.25 -3.92 -10.40
CA ASP A 111 6.12 -3.71 -11.32
C ASP A 111 4.96 -2.97 -10.66
N ALA A 112 4.61 -3.36 -9.43
CA ALA A 112 3.58 -2.69 -8.64
C ALA A 112 4.02 -1.26 -8.31
N ILE A 113 5.26 -1.07 -7.85
CA ILE A 113 5.83 0.25 -7.56
C ILE A 113 5.73 1.17 -8.78
N ARG A 114 6.23 0.75 -9.94
CA ARG A 114 6.15 1.54 -11.19
C ARG A 114 4.72 1.83 -11.63
N LEU A 115 3.80 0.89 -11.42
CA LEU A 115 2.38 1.10 -11.73
C LEU A 115 1.78 2.18 -10.83
N LEU A 116 2.05 2.11 -9.53
CA LEU A 116 1.53 3.05 -8.53
C LEU A 116 2.04 4.47 -8.81
N GLU A 117 3.35 4.63 -9.01
CA GLU A 117 3.95 5.92 -9.37
C GLU A 117 3.36 6.48 -10.66
N ARG A 118 3.14 5.63 -11.68
CA ARG A 118 2.49 6.03 -12.94
C ARG A 118 1.02 6.44 -12.77
N LEU A 119 0.34 5.87 -11.78
CA LEU A 119 -1.01 6.26 -11.38
C LEU A 119 -1.02 7.51 -10.48
N GLY A 120 0.15 8.07 -10.16
CA GLY A 120 0.31 9.24 -9.31
C GLY A 120 0.19 8.96 -7.81
N PHE A 121 0.33 7.70 -7.39
CA PHE A 121 0.50 7.40 -5.97
C PHE A 121 1.91 7.80 -5.53
N VAL A 122 2.01 8.24 -4.28
CA VAL A 122 3.27 8.62 -3.63
C VAL A 122 3.56 7.62 -2.51
N CYS A 123 4.82 7.19 -2.40
CA CYS A 123 5.28 6.38 -1.27
C CYS A 123 5.32 7.26 -0.02
N GLU A 124 4.57 6.90 1.01
CA GLU A 124 4.46 7.68 2.24
C GLU A 124 5.39 7.16 3.33
N CYS A 125 5.49 5.85 3.46
CA CYS A 125 6.39 5.22 4.42
C CYS A 125 6.74 3.79 4.03
N ARG A 126 7.87 3.34 4.58
CA ARG A 126 8.26 1.94 4.64
C ARG A 126 7.73 1.34 5.94
N MET A 127 7.16 0.15 5.86
CA MET A 127 6.59 -0.61 6.97
C MET A 127 7.48 -1.85 7.20
N PRO A 128 8.51 -1.77 8.05
CA PRO A 128 9.28 -2.94 8.44
C PRO A 128 8.39 -3.94 9.20
N ASP A 129 8.68 -5.23 9.07
CA ASP A 129 7.98 -6.32 9.77
C ASP A 129 6.46 -6.32 9.59
N PHE A 130 5.98 -5.89 8.41
CA PHE A 130 4.54 -5.79 8.12
C PHE A 130 3.94 -7.12 7.65
N GLY A 131 4.66 -7.86 6.81
CA GLY A 131 4.24 -9.17 6.33
C GLY A 131 4.16 -10.19 7.46
N ALA A 132 3.36 -11.24 7.26
CA ALA A 132 3.20 -12.35 8.20
C ALA A 132 4.53 -13.08 8.51
N THR A 133 5.53 -12.94 7.64
CA THR A 133 6.89 -13.49 7.78
C THR A 133 7.92 -12.47 8.28
N GLY A 134 7.53 -11.20 8.49
CA GLY A 134 8.44 -10.08 8.70
C GLY A 134 8.84 -9.32 7.43
N ALA A 135 8.31 -9.68 6.25
CA ALA A 135 8.58 -8.95 5.02
C ALA A 135 8.21 -7.45 5.12
N ALA A 136 9.07 -6.59 4.56
CA ALA A 136 8.82 -5.15 4.53
C ALA A 136 7.85 -4.78 3.41
N PHE A 137 6.94 -3.84 3.70
CA PHE A 137 5.99 -3.29 2.74
C PHE A 137 6.17 -1.79 2.59
N LEU A 138 5.70 -1.25 1.48
CA LEU A 138 5.64 0.18 1.22
C LEU A 138 4.18 0.63 1.22
N GLN A 139 3.87 1.64 2.03
CA GLN A 139 2.56 2.30 2.01
C GLN A 139 2.59 3.38 0.93
N TYR A 140 1.69 3.24 -0.04
CA TYR A 140 1.45 4.25 -1.05
C TYR A 140 0.08 4.89 -0.84
N ALA A 141 -0.05 6.16 -1.23
CA ALA A 141 -1.37 6.75 -1.40
C ALA A 141 -1.44 7.69 -2.59
N TRP A 142 -2.61 7.72 -3.20
CA TRP A 142 -3.06 8.80 -4.05
C TRP A 142 -3.94 9.75 -3.23
N ARG A 143 -3.75 11.05 -3.41
CA ARG A 143 -4.46 12.11 -2.67
C ARG A 143 -4.96 13.17 -3.68
N LEU A 144 -6.11 13.78 -3.39
CA LEU A 144 -6.62 14.92 -4.15
C LEU A 144 -5.75 16.18 -3.95
N GLU A 145 -5.30 16.38 -2.71
CA GLU A 145 -4.43 17.48 -2.30
C GLU A 145 -3.21 16.88 -1.61
N ASP A 146 -2.01 17.34 -1.99
CA ASP A 146 -0.79 16.99 -1.27
C ASP A 146 -0.83 17.66 0.11
N HIS A 147 -1.22 16.91 1.14
CA HIS A 147 -1.03 17.37 2.50
C HIS A 147 0.48 17.49 2.77
N VAL A 148 0.90 18.71 3.10
CA VAL A 148 2.25 19.07 3.55
C VAL A 148 2.62 18.15 4.72
N PRO A 149 3.81 17.52 4.73
CA PRO A 149 4.29 16.81 5.90
C PRO A 149 4.26 17.76 7.11
N VAL A 150 3.49 17.43 8.14
CA VAL A 150 3.62 18.11 9.43
C VAL A 150 4.95 17.63 9.99
N GLN A 151 5.99 18.46 9.89
CA GLN A 151 7.20 18.23 10.66
C GLN A 151 6.86 18.39 12.13
N ILE A 152 6.64 17.27 12.81
CA ILE A 152 6.69 17.24 14.26
C ILE A 152 8.17 17.40 14.58
N ALA A 153 8.59 18.63 14.86
CA ALA A 153 9.92 18.88 15.39
C ALA A 153 10.09 17.96 16.60
N GLU A 154 11.08 17.07 16.57
CA GLU A 154 11.49 16.31 17.74
C GLU A 154 11.72 17.35 18.84
N SER A 155 10.91 17.26 19.91
CA SER A 155 11.19 17.99 21.13
C SER A 155 12.50 17.43 21.65
N SER A 156 13.60 18.09 21.27
CA SER A 156 14.91 17.98 21.90
C SER A 156 14.71 18.30 23.38
N THR A 157 14.38 17.26 24.15
CA THR A 157 14.50 17.31 25.58
C THR A 157 15.99 17.15 25.82
N ALA A 158 16.69 18.28 25.81
CA ALA A 158 18.08 18.35 26.20
C ALA A 158 18.20 17.72 27.60
N ALA A 159 18.84 16.55 27.66
CA ALA A 159 19.29 15.98 28.91
C ALA A 159 20.28 16.97 29.53
N ALA A 160 19.90 17.57 30.66
CA ALA A 160 20.79 18.40 31.44
C ALA A 160 22.03 17.57 31.85
N PRO A 161 23.25 18.13 31.73
CA PRO A 161 24.44 17.43 32.20
C PRO A 161 24.35 17.29 33.72
N ALA A 162 24.48 16.04 34.20
CA ALA A 162 24.67 15.75 35.62
C ALA A 162 25.92 16.50 36.10
N ALA A 163 25.73 17.43 37.02
CA ALA A 163 26.83 18.11 37.68
C ALA A 163 27.63 17.12 38.52
N ASP A 164 28.85 16.87 38.07
CA ASP A 164 29.92 16.20 38.81
C ASP A 164 30.34 17.09 39.99
N THR A 165 29.73 16.88 41.16
CA THR A 165 30.23 17.47 42.41
C THR A 165 31.40 16.65 42.91
N GLY A 166 32.58 16.96 42.36
CA GLY A 166 33.86 16.50 42.87
C GLY A 166 34.01 16.82 44.36
N LEU A 167 34.06 15.79 45.19
CA LEU A 167 34.42 15.88 46.60
C LEU A 167 35.95 15.98 46.69
N GLN A 168 36.49 17.20 46.78
CA GLN A 168 37.88 17.41 47.17
C GLN A 168 38.03 17.18 48.67
N ALA A 169 38.65 16.06 49.05
CA ALA A 169 39.21 15.88 50.38
C ALA A 169 40.61 16.54 50.42
N GLY A 170 40.64 17.82 50.78
CA GLY A 170 41.86 18.50 51.21
C GLY A 170 42.26 18.03 52.61
N GLY A 171 43.52 17.64 52.76
CA GLY A 171 44.10 17.27 54.05
C GLY A 171 44.51 18.47 54.92
N ARG A 172 44.66 18.20 56.22
CA ARG A 172 45.62 18.78 57.17
C ARG A 172 45.52 17.95 58.46
N ALA A 173 46.57 17.23 58.85
CA ALA A 173 47.68 17.69 59.70
C ALA A 173 47.28 17.77 61.17
N GLU A 174 47.70 16.77 61.96
CA GLU A 174 48.57 16.87 63.15
C GLU A 174 49.18 15.51 63.45
#